data_AF-A0A7X3TLQ1-F1
#
_entry.id   AF-A0A7X3TLQ1-F1
#
_cell.length_a   1.000
_cell.length_b   1.000
_cell.length_c   1.000
_cell.angle_alpha   90.00
_cell.angle_beta   90.00
_cell.angle_gamma   90.00
#
_symmetry.space_group_name_H-M   'P 1'
#
loop_
_entity.id
_entity.type
_entity.pdbx_description
1 polymer ?
#
loop_
_entity_poly.entity_id
_entity_poly.type
_entity_poly.pdbx_seq_one_letter_code
_entity_poly.pdbx_strand_id
1 'polypeptide(L)'
;MNHRNVRGKIAYIFDPEGERRDFGREWWSVTFHEDGQRTLRAHCEIEPGVVADRSVLRETVYTTDRDYHPLDCFVRLHQSGEFLGSGWFRFTDGGAECEAVNVTTGRTSQRMDLTSPPLSFGAHPVSCDAIHCARFVHSSKQNPQPCRGVLMSSREHDGCSGPNLCTTDFDLEYVGREEITVPAGTFETDHYRFLLDYHPTEDVWCTPDGFLFVKITVGGYMNAHFDLIEYDEEY
;
A
#
# COMPACT_ATOMS: atom_id res chain seq x y z
N MET A 1 7.18 -21.69 -17.60
CA MET A 1 6.13 -21.22 -16.68
C MET A 1 5.67 -19.88 -17.20
N ASN A 2 4.38 -19.73 -17.49
CA ASN A 2 3.83 -18.48 -17.99
C ASN A 2 3.59 -17.55 -16.80
N HIS A 3 4.42 -16.52 -16.65
CA HIS A 3 4.26 -15.48 -15.66
C HIS A 3 4.75 -14.17 -16.27
N ARG A 4 4.21 -13.04 -15.80
CA ARG A 4 4.66 -11.70 -16.20
C ARG A 4 5.22 -11.00 -14.97
N ASN A 5 6.40 -10.40 -15.10
CA ASN A 5 7.01 -9.62 -14.03
C ASN A 5 7.05 -8.15 -14.44
N VAL A 6 6.77 -7.28 -13.47
CA VAL A 6 6.99 -5.83 -13.59
C VAL A 6 7.65 -5.34 -12.31
N ARG A 7 8.47 -4.31 -12.41
CA ARG A 7 9.09 -3.66 -11.26
C ARG A 7 9.10 -2.16 -11.43
N GLY A 8 9.24 -1.48 -10.32
CA GLY A 8 9.43 -0.05 -10.34
C GLY A 8 10.13 0.45 -9.09
N LYS A 9 10.39 1.75 -9.12
CA LYS A 9 10.94 2.49 -8.00
C LYS A 9 10.16 3.77 -7.82
N ILE A 10 9.85 4.09 -6.58
CA ILE A 10 9.06 5.24 -6.17
C ILE A 10 9.95 6.16 -5.35
N ALA A 11 9.91 7.46 -5.64
CA ALA A 11 10.56 8.49 -4.80
C ALA A 11 9.52 9.12 -3.86
N TYR A 12 9.89 9.30 -2.60
CA TYR A 12 9.02 9.94 -1.60
C TYR A 12 9.51 11.36 -1.40
N ILE A 13 8.65 12.32 -1.65
CA ILE A 13 9.00 13.71 -1.85
C ILE A 13 8.13 14.57 -0.94
N PHE A 14 8.75 15.40 -0.13
CA PHE A 14 8.09 16.42 0.67
C PHE A 14 8.28 17.77 -0.04
N ASP A 15 7.21 18.51 -0.30
CA ASP A 15 7.29 19.75 -1.08
C ASP A 15 6.44 20.89 -0.48
N PRO A 16 6.72 21.32 0.77
CA PRO A 16 6.11 22.53 1.32
C PRO A 16 6.58 23.75 0.54
N GLU A 17 5.63 24.52 0.03
CA GLU A 17 5.90 25.84 -0.55
C GLU A 17 6.89 25.84 -1.74
N GLY A 18 7.08 24.70 -2.41
CA GLY A 18 8.00 24.54 -3.54
C GLY A 18 9.43 24.10 -3.17
N GLU A 19 9.69 23.80 -1.90
CA GLU A 19 10.97 23.23 -1.45
C GLU A 19 10.96 21.70 -1.47
N ARG A 20 11.17 21.14 -2.66
CA ARG A 20 11.26 19.69 -2.87
C ARG A 20 12.41 19.05 -2.07
N ARG A 21 12.09 18.09 -1.20
CA ARG A 21 13.05 17.28 -0.43
C ARG A 21 12.66 15.80 -0.48
N ASP A 22 13.61 14.95 -0.83
CA ASP A 22 13.39 13.51 -0.76
C ASP A 22 13.44 13.04 0.70
N PHE A 23 12.46 12.25 1.13
CA PHE A 23 12.39 11.68 2.48
C PHE A 23 12.25 10.16 2.49
N GLY A 24 12.38 9.51 1.34
CA GLY A 24 12.26 8.07 1.26
C GLY A 24 12.12 7.55 -0.15
N ARG A 25 11.94 6.25 -0.26
CA ARG A 25 11.88 5.52 -1.51
C ARG A 25 11.34 4.12 -1.31
N GLU A 26 10.81 3.56 -2.39
CA GLU A 26 10.38 2.18 -2.44
C GLU A 26 10.80 1.51 -3.74
N TRP A 27 11.33 0.31 -3.65
CA TRP A 27 11.54 -0.57 -4.78
C TRP A 27 10.52 -1.69 -4.69
N TRP A 28 9.78 -1.89 -5.76
CA TRP A 28 8.71 -2.87 -5.78
C TRP A 28 8.77 -3.73 -7.03
N SER A 29 8.19 -4.92 -6.94
CA SER A 29 7.95 -5.79 -8.08
C SER A 29 6.68 -6.58 -7.92
N VAL A 30 6.00 -6.86 -9.02
CA VAL A 30 4.81 -7.71 -9.05
C VAL A 30 5.05 -8.86 -10.02
N THR A 31 4.80 -10.08 -9.56
CA THR A 31 4.67 -11.25 -10.43
C THR A 31 3.19 -11.55 -10.61
N PHE A 32 2.75 -11.56 -11.86
CA PHE A 32 1.43 -12.02 -12.28
C PHE A 32 1.52 -13.51 -12.63
N HIS A 33 0.75 -14.34 -11.92
CA HIS A 33 0.76 -15.79 -12.04
C HIS A 33 -0.31 -16.27 -13.02
N GLU A 34 -0.14 -17.48 -13.56
CA GLU A 34 -1.04 -18.08 -14.56
C GLU A 34 -2.48 -18.28 -14.06
N ASP A 35 -2.67 -18.51 -12.76
CA ASP A 35 -3.99 -18.67 -12.13
C ASP A 35 -4.69 -17.34 -11.78
N GLY A 36 -4.04 -16.22 -12.08
CA GLY A 36 -4.50 -14.87 -11.83
C GLY A 36 -4.01 -14.27 -10.50
N GLN A 37 -3.32 -15.04 -9.65
CA GLN A 37 -2.73 -14.49 -8.44
C GLN A 37 -1.66 -13.44 -8.78
N ARG A 38 -1.41 -12.54 -7.82
CA ARG A 38 -0.39 -11.50 -7.95
C ARG A 38 0.42 -11.45 -6.67
N THR A 39 1.75 -11.54 -6.78
CA THR A 39 2.65 -11.39 -5.63
C THR A 39 3.46 -10.12 -5.79
N LEU A 40 3.20 -9.14 -4.93
CA LEU A 40 3.96 -7.91 -4.80
C LEU A 40 5.07 -8.09 -3.76
N ARG A 41 6.28 -7.62 -4.08
CA ARG A 41 7.40 -7.52 -3.13
C ARG A 41 7.88 -6.09 -3.09
N ALA A 42 8.08 -5.53 -1.90
CA ALA A 42 8.54 -4.16 -1.74
C ALA A 42 9.63 -4.03 -0.66
N HIS A 43 10.61 -3.18 -0.93
CA HIS A 43 11.59 -2.67 0.03
C HIS A 43 11.41 -1.16 0.13
N CYS A 44 11.03 -0.66 1.30
CA CYS A 44 10.74 0.75 1.54
C CYS A 44 11.72 1.33 2.54
N GLU A 45 12.15 2.57 2.29
CA GLU A 45 12.98 3.37 3.19
C GLU A 45 12.29 4.70 3.44
N ILE A 46 12.17 5.08 4.71
CA ILE A 46 11.65 6.38 5.15
C ILE A 46 12.71 7.02 6.03
N GLU A 47 13.08 8.26 5.71
CA GLU A 47 13.97 9.11 6.47
C GLU A 47 13.19 9.85 7.57
N PRO A 48 13.84 10.20 8.70
CA PRO A 48 13.20 10.96 9.76
C PRO A 48 12.85 12.39 9.32
N GLY A 49 11.81 12.96 9.95
CA GLY A 49 11.52 14.39 9.92
C GLY A 49 10.30 14.81 9.10
N VAL A 50 9.78 13.97 8.22
CA VAL A 50 8.54 14.26 7.46
C VAL A 50 7.34 13.54 8.06
N VAL A 51 7.36 12.20 8.08
CA VAL A 51 6.24 11.40 8.59
C VAL A 51 6.36 11.13 10.09
N ALA A 52 7.58 10.89 10.58
CA ALA A 52 7.91 10.65 11.98
C ALA A 52 9.37 11.02 12.28
N ASP A 53 9.72 11.18 13.56
CA ASP A 53 11.11 11.44 14.01
C ASP A 53 11.92 10.14 14.19
N ARG A 54 11.93 9.29 13.15
CA ARG A 54 12.65 8.02 13.10
C ARG A 54 12.79 7.56 11.65
N SER A 55 13.84 6.79 11.35
CA SER A 55 13.92 6.10 10.07
C SER A 55 13.19 4.76 10.12
N VAL A 56 12.64 4.33 8.99
CA VAL A 56 11.95 3.05 8.86
C VAL A 56 12.49 2.32 7.63
N LEU A 57 12.86 1.06 7.81
CA LEU A 57 13.07 0.11 6.70
C LEU A 57 11.96 -0.95 6.77
N ARG A 58 11.29 -1.18 5.66
CA ARG A 58 10.24 -2.19 5.53
C ARG A 58 10.53 -3.12 4.38
N GLU A 59 10.38 -4.41 4.62
CA GLU A 59 10.27 -5.42 3.56
C GLU A 59 8.88 -6.05 3.61
N THR A 60 8.23 -6.14 2.46
CA THR A 60 6.89 -6.70 2.32
C THR A 60 6.84 -7.71 1.19
N VAL A 61 6.16 -8.84 1.42
CA VAL A 61 5.71 -9.77 0.36
C VAL A 61 4.22 -9.96 0.53
N TYR A 62 3.42 -9.55 -0.45
CA TYR A 62 1.96 -9.52 -0.37
C TYR A 62 1.35 -10.22 -1.59
N THR A 63 0.52 -11.23 -1.35
CA THR A 63 -0.16 -11.97 -2.42
C THR A 63 -1.66 -11.71 -2.41
N THR A 64 -2.22 -11.46 -3.59
CA THR A 64 -3.66 -11.37 -3.84
C THR A 64 -4.13 -12.41 -4.85
N ASP A 65 -5.43 -12.73 -4.81
CA ASP A 65 -6.06 -13.57 -5.81
C ASP A 65 -6.34 -12.81 -7.14
N ARG A 66 -7.03 -13.48 -8.07
CA ARG A 66 -7.40 -12.90 -9.36
C ARG A 66 -8.29 -11.66 -9.26
N ASP A 67 -9.05 -11.55 -8.18
CA ASP A 67 -9.99 -10.49 -7.89
C ASP A 67 -9.42 -9.51 -6.86
N TYR A 68 -8.11 -9.51 -6.60
CA TYR A 68 -7.41 -8.64 -5.65
C TYR A 68 -7.84 -8.79 -4.17
N HIS A 69 -8.47 -9.91 -3.79
CA HIS A 69 -8.61 -10.23 -2.37
C HIS A 69 -7.26 -10.69 -1.80
N PRO A 70 -6.93 -10.29 -0.56
CA PRO A 70 -5.68 -10.68 0.07
C PRO A 70 -5.67 -12.19 0.36
N LEU A 71 -4.52 -12.86 0.15
CA LEU A 71 -4.31 -14.26 0.47
C LEU A 71 -3.34 -14.43 1.64
N ASP A 72 -2.17 -13.83 1.54
CA ASP A 72 -1.16 -13.79 2.59
C ASP A 72 -0.25 -12.56 2.46
N CYS A 73 0.39 -12.18 3.57
CA CYS A 73 1.40 -11.14 3.57
C CYS A 73 2.49 -11.42 4.59
N PHE A 74 3.74 -11.08 4.28
CA PHE A 74 4.84 -11.01 5.23
C PHE A 74 5.34 -9.57 5.31
N VAL A 75 5.57 -9.08 6.52
CA VAL A 75 6.16 -7.75 6.77
C VAL A 75 7.33 -7.88 7.74
N ARG A 76 8.44 -7.22 7.43
CA ARG A 76 9.58 -7.01 8.33
C ARG A 76 9.84 -5.52 8.50
N LEU A 77 10.08 -5.09 9.73
CA LEU A 77 10.33 -3.70 10.09
C LEU A 77 11.66 -3.56 10.83
N HIS A 78 12.43 -2.56 10.43
CA HIS A 78 13.50 -1.98 11.23
C HIS A 78 13.18 -0.52 11.50
N GLN A 79 13.41 -0.09 12.73
CA GLN A 79 13.24 1.29 13.17
C GLN A 79 14.60 1.83 13.59
N SER A 80 15.01 2.98 13.05
CA SER A 80 16.28 3.64 13.39
C SER A 80 17.51 2.73 13.28
N GLY A 81 17.50 1.84 12.28
CA GLY A 81 18.60 0.89 12.01
C GLY A 81 18.55 -0.40 12.84
N GLU A 82 17.57 -0.57 13.72
CA GLU A 82 17.43 -1.77 14.57
C GLU A 82 16.19 -2.57 14.22
N PHE A 83 16.25 -3.89 14.41
CA PHE A 83 15.09 -4.75 14.20
C PHE A 83 13.96 -4.37 15.17
N LEU A 84 12.79 -4.06 14.62
CA LEU A 84 11.59 -3.79 15.40
C LEU A 84 10.71 -5.04 15.47
N GLY A 85 10.44 -5.67 14.34
CA GLY A 85 9.57 -6.83 14.29
C GLY A 85 9.39 -7.45 12.90
N SER A 86 8.82 -8.63 12.87
CA SER A 86 8.40 -9.32 11.65
C SER A 86 7.12 -10.12 11.90
N GLY A 87 6.25 -10.20 10.91
CA GLY A 87 4.98 -10.91 11.04
C GLY A 87 4.49 -11.47 9.71
N TRP A 88 3.78 -12.59 9.82
CA TRP A 88 3.06 -13.23 8.73
C TRP A 88 1.56 -13.10 8.97
N PHE A 89 0.85 -12.75 7.90
CA PHE A 89 -0.58 -12.56 7.86
C PHE A 89 -1.19 -13.57 6.90
N ARG A 90 -2.34 -14.13 7.27
CA ARG A 90 -3.13 -15.01 6.42
C ARG A 90 -4.56 -14.56 6.40
N PHE A 91 -5.16 -14.62 5.21
CA PHE A 91 -6.53 -14.20 4.98
C PHE A 91 -7.36 -15.38 4.49
N THR A 92 -8.58 -15.47 4.99
CA THR A 92 -9.55 -16.51 4.66
C THR A 92 -10.94 -15.90 4.57
N ASP A 93 -11.90 -16.64 4.04
CA ASP A 93 -13.29 -16.20 4.00
C ASP A 93 -13.88 -15.90 5.39
N GLY A 94 -13.34 -16.54 6.44
CA GLY A 94 -13.80 -16.39 7.82
C GLY A 94 -13.04 -15.36 8.64
N GLY A 95 -12.01 -14.70 8.08
CA GLY A 95 -11.23 -13.70 8.79
C GLY A 95 -9.74 -13.73 8.49
N ALA A 96 -8.96 -13.13 9.40
CA ALA A 96 -7.53 -12.95 9.24
C ALA A 96 -6.75 -13.37 10.48
N GLU A 97 -5.53 -13.85 10.25
CA GLU A 97 -4.60 -14.33 11.26
C GLU A 97 -3.28 -13.55 11.13
N CYS A 98 -2.61 -13.30 12.26
CA CYS A 98 -1.27 -12.71 12.30
C CYS A 98 -0.41 -13.43 13.32
N GLU A 99 0.75 -13.93 12.89
CA GLU A 99 1.80 -14.47 13.73
C GLU A 99 3.03 -13.58 13.63
N ALA A 100 3.42 -12.95 14.74
CA ALA A 100 4.46 -11.93 14.75
C ALA A 100 5.46 -12.07 15.91
N VAL A 101 6.65 -11.53 15.71
CA VAL A 101 7.64 -11.25 16.75
C VAL A 101 7.98 -9.78 16.67
N ASN A 102 7.89 -9.07 17.79
CA ASN A 102 8.25 -7.66 17.90
C ASN A 102 9.03 -7.45 19.21
N VAL A 103 10.01 -6.53 19.21
CA VAL A 103 10.88 -6.30 20.37
C VAL A 103 10.13 -5.75 21.60
N THR A 104 9.02 -5.05 21.37
CA THR A 104 8.19 -4.43 22.40
C THR A 104 7.10 -5.38 22.91
N THR A 105 6.44 -6.11 22.01
CA THR A 105 5.30 -6.98 22.36
C THR A 105 5.64 -8.46 22.47
N GLY A 106 6.87 -8.86 22.11
CA GLY A 106 7.29 -10.25 22.09
C GLY A 106 6.65 -11.04 20.96
N ARG A 107 6.41 -12.34 21.21
CA ARG A 107 5.68 -13.20 20.27
C ARG A 107 4.18 -12.97 20.39
N THR A 108 3.52 -12.74 19.27
CA THR A 108 2.08 -12.44 19.20
C THR A 108 1.40 -13.40 18.21
N SER A 109 0.23 -13.89 18.59
CA SER A 109 -0.71 -14.64 17.74
C SER A 109 -2.06 -13.93 17.81
N GLN A 110 -2.53 -13.40 16.68
CA GLN A 110 -3.81 -12.69 16.57
C GLN A 110 -4.73 -13.41 15.58
N ARG A 111 -6.01 -13.38 15.89
CA ARG A 111 -7.08 -13.78 14.99
C ARG A 111 -8.19 -12.74 15.04
N MET A 112 -8.68 -12.35 13.88
CA MET A 112 -9.84 -11.49 13.71
C MET A 112 -10.86 -12.23 12.86
N ASP A 113 -11.96 -12.65 13.48
CA ASP A 113 -13.07 -13.26 12.76
C ASP A 113 -13.85 -12.18 12.00
N LEU A 114 -14.19 -12.46 10.75
CA LEU A 114 -14.96 -11.57 9.89
C LEU A 114 -16.22 -12.28 9.39
N THR A 115 -17.27 -11.50 9.13
CA THR A 115 -18.53 -12.00 8.58
C THR A 115 -18.51 -12.17 7.06
N SER A 116 -17.45 -11.70 6.42
CA SER A 116 -17.20 -11.79 4.98
C SER A 116 -15.69 -11.82 4.73
N PRO A 117 -15.24 -12.28 3.54
CA PRO A 117 -13.85 -12.19 3.15
C PRO A 117 -13.30 -10.75 3.32
N PRO A 118 -12.04 -10.59 3.75
CA PRO A 118 -11.42 -9.28 3.85
C PRO A 118 -11.51 -8.51 2.54
N LEU A 119 -11.92 -7.25 2.60
CA LEU A 119 -12.00 -6.39 1.42
C LEU A 119 -10.61 -6.24 0.78
N SER A 120 -9.65 -5.78 1.58
CA SER A 120 -8.27 -5.54 1.15
C SER A 120 -7.34 -5.51 2.36
N PHE A 121 -6.03 -5.42 2.12
CA PHE A 121 -5.01 -5.36 3.17
C PHE A 121 -3.96 -4.29 2.91
N GLY A 122 -3.82 -3.33 3.82
CA GLY A 122 -2.80 -2.28 3.76
C GLY A 122 -1.52 -2.74 4.46
N ALA A 123 -0.54 -3.11 3.65
CA ALA A 123 0.76 -3.58 4.10
C ALA A 123 1.78 -2.46 4.34
N HIS A 124 1.44 -1.20 4.01
CA HIS A 124 2.23 0.03 4.13
C HIS A 124 3.35 0.32 3.10
N PRO A 125 3.68 -0.51 2.09
CA PRO A 125 4.25 0.02 0.84
C PRO A 125 3.19 0.84 0.10
N VAL A 126 3.57 1.99 -0.44
CA VAL A 126 2.61 2.84 -1.18
C VAL A 126 2.16 2.17 -2.49
N SER A 127 2.97 1.23 -3.04
CA SER A 127 2.50 0.40 -4.15
C SER A 127 1.37 -0.56 -3.77
N CYS A 128 1.26 -0.96 -2.50
CA CYS A 128 0.15 -1.76 -2.01
C CYS A 128 -1.13 -0.93 -1.87
N ASP A 129 -1.03 0.37 -1.60
CA ASP A 129 -2.22 1.22 -1.40
C ASP A 129 -3.05 1.31 -2.68
N ALA A 130 -2.40 1.31 -3.86
CA ALA A 130 -3.08 1.24 -5.15
C ALA A 130 -4.00 0.00 -5.29
N ILE A 131 -3.70 -1.11 -4.61
CA ILE A 131 -4.51 -2.34 -4.65
C ILE A 131 -5.89 -2.11 -4.01
N HIS A 132 -6.01 -1.18 -3.05
CA HIS A 132 -7.31 -0.83 -2.47
C HIS A 132 -8.29 -0.31 -3.52
N CYS A 133 -7.81 0.34 -4.58
CA CYS A 133 -8.64 0.86 -5.66
C CYS A 133 -9.40 -0.25 -6.41
N ALA A 134 -8.94 -1.50 -6.33
CA ALA A 134 -9.64 -2.68 -6.86
C ALA A 134 -10.97 -2.97 -6.16
N ARG A 135 -11.33 -2.24 -5.09
CA ARG A 135 -12.64 -2.31 -4.43
C ARG A 135 -13.68 -1.40 -5.04
N PHE A 136 -13.29 -0.44 -5.87
CA PHE A 136 -14.25 0.46 -6.50
C PHE A 136 -15.08 -0.27 -7.56
N VAL A 137 -16.42 -0.23 -7.42
CA VAL A 137 -17.35 -0.83 -8.38
C VAL A 137 -17.77 0.23 -9.39
N HIS A 138 -17.09 0.28 -10.54
CA HIS A 138 -17.33 1.28 -11.61
C HIS A 138 -18.75 1.30 -12.19
N SER A 139 -19.49 0.18 -12.12
CA SER A 139 -20.88 0.11 -12.58
C SER A 139 -21.88 0.70 -11.57
N SER A 140 -21.44 1.01 -10.35
CA SER A 140 -22.29 1.61 -9.32
C SER A 140 -22.55 3.09 -9.61
N LYS A 141 -23.70 3.60 -9.19
CA LYS A 141 -23.99 5.04 -9.20
C LYS A 141 -23.49 5.75 -7.94
N GLN A 142 -23.03 5.00 -6.94
CA GLN A 142 -22.52 5.54 -5.70
C GLN A 142 -21.05 5.97 -5.86
N ASN A 143 -20.78 7.23 -5.55
CA ASN A 143 -19.44 7.82 -5.46
C ASN A 143 -19.50 8.96 -4.42
N PRO A 144 -18.73 8.91 -3.33
CA PRO A 144 -17.74 7.89 -2.98
C PRO A 144 -18.35 6.56 -2.49
N GLN A 145 -17.58 5.48 -2.55
CA GLN A 145 -17.96 4.14 -2.10
C GLN A 145 -17.30 3.80 -0.75
N PRO A 146 -18.06 3.31 0.26
CA PRO A 146 -17.51 3.01 1.56
C PRO A 146 -16.66 1.73 1.56
N CYS A 147 -15.44 1.83 2.03
CA CYS A 147 -14.58 0.70 2.40
C CYS A 147 -14.53 0.63 3.93
N ARG A 148 -15.05 -0.45 4.52
CA ARG A 148 -15.16 -0.61 5.98
C ARG A 148 -14.48 -1.88 6.44
N GLY A 149 -13.78 -1.81 7.57
CA GLY A 149 -13.03 -2.91 8.13
C GLY A 149 -11.87 -3.35 7.24
N VAL A 150 -11.26 -2.42 6.48
CA VAL A 150 -10.05 -2.74 5.70
C VAL A 150 -8.95 -3.12 6.67
N LEU A 151 -8.32 -4.26 6.44
CA LEU A 151 -7.30 -4.79 7.33
C LEU A 151 -5.97 -4.07 7.08
N MET A 152 -5.18 -3.89 8.14
CA MET A 152 -3.89 -3.22 8.08
C MET A 152 -2.85 -3.99 8.92
N SER A 153 -1.58 -3.83 8.56
CA SER A 153 -0.42 -4.34 9.31
C SER A 153 0.08 -3.39 10.41
N SER A 154 -0.38 -2.14 10.41
CA SER A 154 -0.03 -1.07 11.37
C SER A 154 -1.08 0.05 11.29
N ARG A 155 -1.26 0.82 12.36
CA ARG A 155 -2.12 2.04 12.37
C ARG A 155 -1.35 3.35 12.16
N GLU A 156 -0.06 3.37 12.45
CA GLU A 156 0.76 4.57 12.28
C GLU A 156 0.99 4.89 10.80
N HIS A 157 1.11 6.18 10.45
CA HIS A 157 1.25 6.65 9.06
C HIS A 157 2.58 6.22 8.41
N ASP A 158 3.66 6.09 9.17
CA ASP A 158 4.92 5.50 8.69
C ASP A 158 4.89 3.95 8.73
N GLY A 159 3.77 3.38 9.16
CA GLY A 159 3.52 1.94 9.29
C GLY A 159 4.42 1.24 10.33
N CYS A 160 4.95 1.96 11.31
CA CYS A 160 5.95 1.44 12.24
C CYS A 160 5.37 0.94 13.59
N SER A 161 4.04 0.81 13.74
CA SER A 161 3.43 0.29 14.98
C SER A 161 3.32 -1.24 15.06
N GLY A 162 3.59 -1.93 13.95
CA GLY A 162 3.37 -3.37 13.79
C GLY A 162 4.64 -4.23 13.77
N PRO A 163 4.62 -5.41 13.12
CA PRO A 163 3.47 -5.98 12.41
C PRO A 163 2.39 -6.47 13.39
N ASN A 164 1.17 -5.96 13.24
CA ASN A 164 0.00 -6.36 14.02
C ASN A 164 -1.26 -6.26 13.17
N LEU A 165 -2.28 -7.07 13.47
CA LEU A 165 -3.56 -7.00 12.77
C LEU A 165 -4.44 -5.91 13.37
N CYS A 166 -4.90 -4.97 12.54
CA CYS A 166 -5.87 -3.94 12.90
C CYS A 166 -6.75 -3.57 11.69
N THR A 167 -7.71 -2.67 11.88
CA THR A 167 -8.62 -2.19 10.84
C THR A 167 -8.58 -0.68 10.68
N THR A 168 -8.95 -0.23 9.48
CA THR A 168 -9.31 1.15 9.15
C THR A 168 -10.55 1.19 8.26
N ASP A 169 -11.18 2.37 8.22
CA ASP A 169 -12.31 2.71 7.38
C ASP A 169 -11.95 3.94 6.54
N PHE A 170 -12.33 3.92 5.27
CA PHE A 170 -12.22 5.09 4.39
C PHE A 170 -13.30 5.05 3.32
N ASP A 171 -13.60 6.21 2.73
CA ASP A 171 -14.43 6.30 1.54
C ASP A 171 -13.53 6.42 0.30
N LEU A 172 -13.82 5.63 -0.72
CA LEU A 172 -13.09 5.59 -1.97
C LEU A 172 -13.87 6.36 -3.03
N GLU A 173 -13.36 7.53 -3.41
CA GLU A 173 -13.90 8.34 -4.51
C GLU A 173 -13.17 7.99 -5.80
N TYR A 174 -13.91 7.81 -6.90
CA TYR A 174 -13.32 7.78 -8.24
C TYR A 174 -13.47 9.14 -8.91
N VAL A 175 -12.35 9.73 -9.33
CA VAL A 175 -12.32 11.06 -9.94
C VAL A 175 -12.45 10.95 -11.45
N GLY A 176 -11.70 10.03 -12.07
CA GLY A 176 -11.77 9.80 -13.52
C GLY A 176 -10.53 9.13 -14.08
N ARG A 177 -10.60 8.86 -15.38
CA ARG A 177 -9.50 8.37 -16.21
C ARG A 177 -8.74 9.57 -16.75
N GLU A 178 -7.42 9.59 -16.61
CA GLU A 178 -6.57 10.63 -17.18
C GLU A 178 -5.18 10.11 -17.55
N GLU A 179 -4.51 10.83 -18.44
CA GLU A 179 -3.11 10.59 -18.75
C GLU A 179 -2.24 11.52 -17.89
N ILE A 180 -1.30 10.94 -17.14
CA ILE A 180 -0.36 11.71 -16.31
C ILE A 180 1.09 11.42 -16.69
N THR A 181 1.96 12.38 -16.45
CA THR A 181 3.41 12.22 -16.62
C THR A 181 4.10 12.28 -15.27
N VAL A 182 4.90 11.25 -14.99
CA VAL A 182 5.79 11.09 -13.84
C VAL A 182 7.21 10.85 -14.36
N PRO A 183 8.26 10.85 -13.52
CA PRO A 183 9.62 10.68 -14.01
C PRO A 183 9.87 9.35 -14.74
N ALA A 184 9.12 8.28 -14.42
CA ALA A 184 9.19 7.00 -15.14
C ALA A 184 8.57 7.02 -16.55
N GLY A 185 7.81 8.07 -16.91
CA GLY A 185 7.14 8.18 -18.20
C GLY A 185 5.71 8.72 -18.12
N THR A 186 4.97 8.55 -19.21
CA THR A 186 3.57 8.96 -19.33
C THR A 186 2.69 7.72 -19.30
N PHE A 187 1.64 7.74 -18.48
CA PHE A 187 0.76 6.60 -18.24
C PHE A 187 -0.70 7.03 -18.33
N GLU A 188 -1.53 6.19 -18.94
CA GLU A 188 -2.96 6.25 -18.74
C GLU A 188 -3.28 5.68 -17.35
N THR A 189 -4.07 6.40 -16.55
CA THR A 189 -4.32 6.11 -15.14
C THR A 189 -5.77 6.29 -14.76
N ASP A 190 -6.24 5.48 -13.81
CA ASP A 190 -7.44 5.78 -13.04
C ASP A 190 -7.05 6.56 -11.78
N HIS A 191 -7.73 7.69 -11.55
CA HIS A 191 -7.54 8.57 -10.40
C HIS A 191 -8.62 8.33 -9.34
N TYR A 192 -8.18 7.99 -8.13
CA TYR A 192 -9.02 7.78 -6.96
C TYR A 192 -8.62 8.72 -5.82
N ARG A 193 -9.51 8.89 -4.84
CA ARG A 193 -9.17 9.52 -3.56
C ARG A 193 -9.58 8.64 -2.39
N PHE A 194 -8.71 8.56 -1.39
CA PHE A 194 -9.05 8.02 -0.08
C PHE A 194 -9.48 9.18 0.81
N LEU A 195 -10.72 9.08 1.30
CA LEU A 195 -11.32 10.05 2.19
C LEU A 195 -11.40 9.43 3.59
N LEU A 196 -10.53 9.91 4.49
CA LEU A 196 -10.45 9.48 5.88
C LEU A 196 -10.80 10.65 6.80
N ASP A 197 -11.52 10.39 7.90
CA ASP A 197 -11.91 11.44 8.84
C ASP A 197 -10.74 12.05 9.61
N TYR A 198 -9.63 11.32 9.73
CA TYR A 198 -8.49 11.65 10.59
C TYR A 198 -7.17 11.81 9.83
N HIS A 199 -7.19 11.69 8.51
CA HIS A 199 -6.01 11.79 7.65
C HIS A 199 -6.31 12.73 6.47
N PRO A 200 -5.34 13.51 5.97
CA PRO A 200 -5.54 14.30 4.77
C PRO A 200 -5.99 13.42 3.59
N THR A 201 -6.75 14.01 2.66
CA THR A 201 -7.09 13.32 1.42
C THR A 201 -5.83 12.85 0.71
N GLU A 202 -5.85 11.58 0.32
CA GLU A 202 -4.82 10.97 -0.50
C GLU A 202 -5.39 10.77 -1.90
N ASP A 203 -4.79 11.40 -2.89
CA ASP A 203 -5.08 11.14 -4.29
C ASP A 203 -4.14 10.03 -4.79
N VAL A 204 -4.71 9.03 -5.47
CA VAL A 204 -4.02 7.82 -5.93
C VAL A 204 -4.25 7.64 -7.42
N TRP A 205 -3.17 7.57 -8.19
CA TRP A 205 -3.18 7.23 -9.61
C TRP A 205 -2.54 5.86 -9.81
N CYS A 206 -3.28 4.96 -10.44
CA CYS A 206 -2.81 3.62 -10.74
C CYS A 206 -3.21 3.18 -12.15
N THR A 207 -2.52 2.16 -12.67
CA THR A 207 -2.85 1.63 -13.98
C THR A 207 -4.25 1.00 -13.97
N PRO A 208 -5.05 1.23 -15.02
CA PRO A 208 -6.40 0.66 -15.14
C PRO A 208 -6.44 -0.86 -15.02
N ASP A 209 -5.47 -1.51 -15.68
CA ASP A 209 -5.38 -2.95 -15.81
C ASP A 209 -4.22 -3.47 -14.94
N GLY A 210 -4.44 -3.55 -13.63
CA GLY A 210 -3.41 -4.04 -12.72
C GLY A 210 -3.36 -3.35 -11.36
N PHE A 211 -3.93 -2.16 -11.27
CA PHE A 211 -3.79 -1.27 -10.11
C PHE A 211 -2.31 -1.08 -9.73
N LEU A 212 -1.42 -1.01 -10.74
CA LEU A 212 -0.01 -0.73 -10.50
C LEU A 212 0.14 0.74 -10.15
N PHE A 213 0.91 1.03 -9.11
CA PHE A 213 1.16 2.38 -8.66
C PHE A 213 1.80 3.24 -9.75
N VAL A 214 1.30 4.46 -9.92
CA VAL A 214 1.93 5.50 -10.75
C VAL A 214 2.26 6.74 -9.91
N LYS A 215 1.30 7.20 -9.09
CA LYS A 215 1.48 8.38 -8.25
C LYS A 215 0.57 8.36 -7.04
N ILE A 216 1.04 8.88 -5.91
CA ILE A 216 0.18 9.31 -4.79
C ILE A 216 0.52 10.74 -4.41
N THR A 217 -0.48 11.53 -4.04
CA THR A 217 -0.28 12.82 -3.36
C THR A 217 -1.12 12.90 -2.12
N VAL A 218 -0.51 13.35 -1.02
CA VAL A 218 -1.18 13.54 0.27
C VAL A 218 -1.17 15.02 0.60
N GLY A 219 -2.35 15.62 0.70
CA GLY A 219 -2.50 17.03 1.01
C GLY A 219 -2.24 17.37 2.48
N GLY A 220 -2.74 18.54 2.91
CA GLY A 220 -2.75 18.95 4.31
C GLY A 220 -1.36 19.11 4.93
N TYR A 221 -1.18 18.62 6.16
CA TYR A 221 0.07 18.77 6.90
C TYR A 221 1.21 17.90 6.38
N MET A 222 0.91 16.83 5.63
CA MET A 222 1.94 15.93 5.09
C MET A 222 2.57 16.52 3.83
N ASN A 223 1.74 17.13 2.96
CA ASN A 223 2.15 17.75 1.71
C ASN A 223 3.23 16.95 0.97
N ALA A 224 2.91 15.67 0.76
CA ALA A 224 3.83 14.65 0.29
C ALA A 224 3.41 14.13 -1.08
N HIS A 225 4.39 13.81 -1.90
CA HIS A 225 4.24 13.22 -3.22
C HIS A 225 5.04 11.93 -3.27
N PHE A 226 4.46 10.94 -3.93
CA PHE A 226 5.07 9.66 -4.20
C PHE A 226 5.00 9.47 -5.70
N ASP A 227 6.14 9.55 -6.38
CA ASP A 227 6.20 9.50 -7.84
C ASP A 227 6.91 8.23 -8.30
N LEU A 228 6.34 7.52 -9.27
CA LEU A 228 7.04 6.44 -9.96
C LEU A 228 8.20 7.04 -10.79
N ILE A 229 9.42 6.63 -10.49
CA ILE A 229 10.65 7.15 -11.10
C ILE A 229 11.38 6.16 -12.00
N GLU A 230 11.16 4.85 -11.80
CA GLU A 230 11.66 3.79 -12.67
C GLU A 230 10.52 2.79 -12.87
N TYR A 231 10.37 2.25 -14.09
CA TYR A 231 9.40 1.21 -14.44
C TYR A 231 9.98 0.28 -15.50
N ASP A 232 9.82 -1.02 -15.32
CA ASP A 232 10.37 -2.04 -16.20
C ASP A 232 9.43 -3.26 -16.27
N GLU A 233 9.21 -3.76 -17.48
CA GLU A 233 8.37 -4.93 -17.76
C GLU A 233 9.25 -6.06 -18.29
N GLU A 234 8.97 -7.30 -17.87
CA GLU A 234 9.64 -8.52 -18.34
C GLU A 234 11.15 -8.61 -17.99
N TYR A 235 11.50 -8.32 -16.74
CA TYR A 235 12.88 -8.42 -16.22
C TYR A 235 13.24 -9.78 -15.59
#